data_AF-A0A925F7B2-F1
#
_entry.id   AF-A0A925F7B2-F1
#
_cell.length_a   1.000
_cell.length_b   1.000
_cell.length_c   1.000
_cell.angle_alpha   90.00
_cell.angle_beta   90.00
_cell.angle_gamma   90.00
#
_symmetry.space_group_name_H-M   'P 1'
#
loop_
_entity.id
_entity.type
_entity.pdbx_description
1 polymer ?
#
loop_
_entity_poly.entity_id
_entity_poly.type
_entity_poly.pdbx_seq_one_letter_code
_entity_poly.pdbx_strand_id
1 'polypeptide(L)' 'FGKRGLINQSAALQELNTQYEDFQKFVKQLKSNKILKTLLENPDARQQYQAALRAMVKELEDAE' A
#
# COMPACT_ATOMS: atom_id res chain seq x y z
N PHE A 1 -0.26 -5.98 29.10
CA PHE A 1 -1.22 -5.83 27.99
C PHE A 1 -0.82 -4.69 27.06
N GLY A 2 0.32 -4.81 26.36
CA GLY A 2 0.73 -3.80 25.37
C GLY A 2 0.15 -4.13 23.98
N LYS A 3 0.02 -3.11 23.11
CA LYS A 3 -0.43 -3.26 21.72
C LYS A 3 0.29 -4.41 20.98
N ARG A 4 1.61 -4.52 21.17
CA ARG A 4 2.44 -5.61 20.61
C ARG A 4 2.10 -6.99 21.16
N GLY A 5 1.76 -7.08 22.45
CA GLY A 5 1.33 -8.33 23.06
C GLY A 5 -0.02 -8.80 22.55
N LEU A 6 -0.96 -7.86 22.31
CA LEU A 6 -2.28 -8.18 21.75
C LEU A 6 -2.19 -8.58 20.26
N ILE A 7 -1.35 -7.88 19.48
CA ILE A 7 -1.10 -8.24 18.08
C ILE A 7 -0.49 -9.64 17.99
N ASN A 8 0.54 -9.95 18.80
CA ASN A 8 1.22 -11.25 18.76
C ASN A 8 0.38 -12.44 19.24
N GLN A 9 -0.76 -12.20 19.89
CA GLN A 9 -1.65 -13.25 20.39
C GLN A 9 -2.76 -13.61 19.39
N SER A 10 -2.89 -12.88 18.27
CA SER A 10 -3.93 -13.12 17.28
C SER A 10 -3.31 -13.19 15.88
N ALA A 11 -3.48 -14.32 15.21
CA ALA A 11 -3.04 -14.51 13.84
C ALA A 11 -3.62 -13.43 12.91
N ALA A 12 -4.90 -13.09 13.07
CA ALA A 12 -5.57 -12.04 12.30
C ALA A 12 -4.95 -10.64 12.55
N LEU A 13 -4.58 -10.33 13.79
CA LEU A 13 -3.93 -9.04 14.10
C LEU A 13 -2.47 -9.00 13.62
N GLN A 14 -1.76 -10.13 13.64
CA GLN A 14 -0.43 -10.24 13.05
C GLN A 14 -0.48 -9.99 11.54
N GLU A 15 -1.41 -10.65 10.84
CA GLU A 15 -1.61 -10.48 9.40
C GLU A 15 -1.97 -9.04 9.04
N LEU A 16 -2.91 -8.43 9.77
CA LEU A 16 -3.26 -7.03 9.58
C LEU A 16 -2.09 -6.08 9.86
N ASN A 17 -1.26 -6.38 10.87
CA ASN A 17 -0.07 -5.58 11.16
C ASN A 17 0.98 -5.71 10.04
N THR A 18 1.16 -6.89 9.47
CA THR A 18 2.04 -7.11 8.31
C THR A 18 1.56 -6.32 7.10
N GLN A 19 0.27 -6.41 6.74
CA GLN A 19 -0.30 -5.61 5.65
C GLN A 19 -0.10 -4.10 5.88
N TYR A 20 -0.34 -3.62 7.11
CA TYR A 20 -0.12 -2.23 7.47
C TYR A 20 1.35 -1.80 7.29
N GLU A 21 2.31 -2.61 7.73
CA GLU A 21 3.74 -2.33 7.56
C GLU A 21 4.14 -2.30 6.09
N ASP A 22 3.59 -3.17 5.26
CA ASP A 22 3.87 -3.19 3.83
C ASP A 22 3.27 -1.98 3.12
N PHE A 23 2.06 -1.56 3.48
CA PHE A 23 1.50 -0.29 3.01
C PHE A 23 2.37 0.91 3.44
N GLN A 24 2.89 0.92 4.66
CA GLN A 24 3.80 1.99 5.09
C GLN A 24 5.11 2.01 4.29
N LYS A 25 5.69 0.86 3.96
CA LYS A 25 6.88 0.77 3.10
C LYS A 25 6.57 1.31 1.70
N PHE A 26 5.43 0.92 1.13
CA PHE A 26 4.98 1.39 -0.17
C PHE A 26 4.81 2.92 -0.18
N VAL A 27 4.14 3.48 0.82
CA VAL A 27 3.99 4.95 0.96
C VAL A 27 5.33 5.65 1.08
N LYS A 28 6.31 5.08 1.80
CA LYS A 28 7.66 5.66 1.89
C LYS A 28 8.36 5.66 0.53
N GLN A 29 8.26 4.58 -0.24
CA GLN A 29 8.84 4.50 -1.58
C GLN A 29 8.18 5.46 -2.57
N LEU A 30 6.86 5.62 -2.50
CA LEU A 30 6.12 6.62 -3.28
C LEU A 30 6.60 8.05 -2.98
N LYS A 31 6.92 8.35 -1.71
CA LYS A 31 7.35 9.69 -1.28
C LYS A 31 8.83 9.97 -1.52
N SER A 32 9.69 8.95 -1.44
CA SER A 32 11.13 9.10 -1.62
C SER A 32 11.52 9.30 -3.08
N ASN A 33 10.72 8.79 -4.02
CA ASN A 33 10.94 8.99 -5.44
C ASN A 33 10.39 10.35 -5.88
N LYS A 34 11.29 11.27 -6.28
CA LYS A 34 10.93 12.62 -6.76
C LYS A 34 9.89 12.59 -7.89
N ILE A 35 9.98 11.62 -8.80
CA ILE A 35 9.06 11.48 -9.93
C ILE A 35 7.66 11.15 -9.42
N LEU A 36 7.55 10.16 -8.52
CA LEU A 36 6.27 9.75 -7.94
C LEU A 36 5.68 10.85 -7.05
N LYS A 37 6.52 11.58 -6.32
CA LYS A 37 6.07 12.72 -5.52
C LYS A 37 5.45 13.82 -6.40
N THR A 38 6.12 14.21 -7.48
CA THR A 38 5.59 15.19 -8.44
C THR A 38 4.34 14.70 -9.15
N LEU A 39 4.28 13.40 -9.47
CA LEU A 39 3.09 12.75 -10.03
C LEU A 39 1.89 12.79 -9.07
N LEU A 40 2.14 12.60 -7.77
CA LEU A 40 1.09 12.64 -6.74
C LEU A 40 0.63 14.07 -6.41
N GLU A 41 1.50 15.06 -6.55
CA GLU A 41 1.15 16.48 -6.39
C GLU A 41 0.15 16.95 -7.46
N ASN A 42 0.23 16.41 -8.68
CA ASN A 42 -0.73 16.68 -9.74
C ASN A 42 -2.00 15.78 -9.58
N PRO A 43 -3.21 16.36 -9.43
CA PRO A 43 -4.43 15.58 -9.24
C PRO A 43 -4.79 14.67 -10.44
N ASP A 44 -4.52 15.10 -11.67
CA ASP A 44 -4.82 14.32 -12.88
C ASP A 44 -3.87 13.13 -13.00
N ALA A 45 -2.57 13.38 -12.81
CA ALA A 45 -1.55 12.33 -12.87
C ALA A 45 -1.73 11.29 -11.74
N ARG A 46 -2.20 11.72 -10.56
CA ARG A 46 -2.57 10.83 -9.46
C ARG A 46 -3.75 9.92 -9.83
N GLN A 47 -4.78 10.46 -10.48
CA GLN A 47 -5.92 9.65 -10.94
C GLN A 47 -5.47 8.62 -11.97
N GLN A 48 -4.65 9.01 -12.95
CA GLN A 48 -4.11 8.07 -13.94
C GLN A 48 -3.26 6.98 -13.30
N TYR A 49 -2.42 7.33 -12.32
CA TYR A 49 -1.62 6.36 -11.59
C TYR A 49 -2.48 5.39 -10.77
N GLN A 50 -3.53 5.88 -10.11
CA GLN A 50 -4.50 5.01 -9.42
C GLN A 50 -5.24 4.08 -10.39
N ALA A 51 -5.61 4.57 -11.57
CA ALA A 51 -6.24 3.77 -12.61
C ALA A 51 -5.30 2.67 -13.12
N ALA A 52 -4.02 3.00 -13.36
CA ALA A 52 -3.00 2.03 -13.75
C ALA A 52 -2.78 0.95 -12.68
N LEU A 53 -2.70 1.34 -11.40
CA LEU A 53 -2.58 0.38 -10.30
C LEU A 53 -3.80 -0.55 -10.20
N ARG A 54 -5.02 0.00 -10.37
CA ARG A 54 -6.25 -0.81 -10.37
C ARG A 54 -6.32 -1.75 -11.55
N ALA A 55 -5.86 -1.31 -12.73
CA ALA A 55 -5.76 -2.18 -13.91
C ALA A 55 -4.78 -3.32 -13.66
N MET A 56 -3.61 -3.03 -13.08
CA MET A 56 -2.60 -4.04 -12.78
C MET A 56 -3.08 -5.04 -11.71
N VAL A 57 -3.81 -4.59 -10.69
CA VAL A 57 -4.44 -5.49 -9.70
C VAL A 57 -5.49 -6.36 -10.37
N LYS A 58 -6.35 -5.77 -11.22
CA LYS A 58 -7.35 -6.53 -11.96
C LYS A 58 -6.73 -7.58 -12.88
N GLU A 59 -5.64 -7.26 -13.56
CA GLU A 59 -4.90 -8.23 -14.39
C GLU A 59 -4.34 -9.39 -13.56
N LEU A 60 -3.95 -9.16 -12.30
CA LEU A 60 -3.51 -10.22 -11.39
C LEU A 60 -4.68 -11.07 -10.87
N GLU A 61 -5.82 -10.44 -10.56
CA GLU A 61 -7.05 -11.14 -10.15
C GLU A 61 -7.65 -11.98 -11.30
N ASP A 62 -7.61 -11.48 -12.53
CA ASP A 62 -8.11 -12.18 -13.73
C ASP A 62 -7.15 -13.30 -14.19
N ALA A 63 -5.90 -13.32 -13.70
CA ALA A 63 -4.89 -14.34 -14.02
C ALA A 63 -4.87 -15.53 -13.04
N GLU A 64 -5.64 -15.47 -11.95
CA GLU A 64 -5.96 -16.60 -11.06
C GLU A 64 -7.20 -17.36 -11.52
#